data_AF-A0A7K1TCR0-F1
#
_entry.id   AF-A0A7K1TCR0-F1
#
_cell.length_a   1.000
_cell.length_b   1.000
_cell.length_c   1.000
_cell.angle_alpha   90.00
_cell.angle_beta   90.00
_cell.angle_gamma   90.00
#
_symmetry.space_group_name_H-M   'P 1'
#
loop_
_entity.id
_entity.type
_entity.pdbx_description
1 polymer ?
#
loop_
_entity_poly.entity_id
_entity_poly.type
_entity_poly.pdbx_seq_one_letter_code
_entity_poly.pdbx_strand_id
1 'polypeptide(L)'
;MPTDSTIEIYCPHCHWEPDGGAHWQCRCGHVWDTFETAGTCPQCHYRWRVTTCPPKPGGCGVTSPHIDWYHGLDALVEELVEAALHAPAAVCCPQHES
;
A
#
# COMPACT_ATOMS: atom_id res chain seq x y z
N MET A 1 -8.13 6.91 22.31
CA MET A 1 -7.70 8.07 21.49
C MET A 1 -7.63 7.53 20.08
N PRO A 2 -8.51 7.91 19.13
CA PRO A 2 -8.33 7.43 17.77
C PRO A 2 -7.12 8.17 17.21
N THR A 3 -5.98 7.49 17.18
CA THR A 3 -4.91 7.86 16.25
C THR A 3 -5.50 7.64 14.87
N ASP A 4 -5.64 8.71 14.11
CA ASP A 4 -5.95 8.65 12.69
C ASP A 4 -4.98 7.65 12.04
N SER A 5 -5.47 6.47 11.65
CA SER A 5 -4.67 5.35 11.15
C SER A 5 -4.17 5.64 9.73
N THR A 6 -3.34 6.68 9.61
CA THR A 6 -2.72 7.07 8.34
C THR A 6 -1.58 6.10 8.01
N ILE A 7 -1.67 5.46 6.85
CA ILE A 7 -0.56 4.71 6.27
C ILE A 7 0.44 5.70 5.69
N GLU A 8 1.71 5.58 6.08
CA GLU A 8 2.80 6.34 5.51
C GLU A 8 3.57 5.49 4.50
N ILE A 9 4.11 6.13 3.45
CA ILE A 9 4.87 5.43 2.41
C ILE A 9 6.29 6.00 2.36
N TYR A 10 7.28 5.21 2.75
CA TYR A 10 8.69 5.59 2.63
C TYR A 10 9.62 4.39 2.56
N CYS A 11 10.81 4.60 1.98
CA CYS A 11 11.82 3.57 1.86
C CYS A 11 12.22 3.03 3.24
N PRO A 12 12.13 1.72 3.50
CA PRO A 12 12.44 1.13 4.82
C PRO A 12 13.91 1.25 5.22
N HIS A 13 14.79 1.66 4.30
CA HIS A 13 16.22 1.78 4.55
C HIS A 13 16.69 3.21 4.75
N CYS A 14 16.13 4.18 4.02
CA CYS A 14 16.63 5.57 4.02
C CYS A 14 15.54 6.61 4.22
N HIS A 15 14.29 6.22 4.47
CA HIS A 15 13.14 7.11 4.66
C HIS A 15 12.89 8.08 3.49
N TRP A 16 13.32 7.70 2.28
CA TRP A 16 12.95 8.47 1.09
C TRP A 16 11.46 8.29 0.82
N GLU A 17 10.75 9.40 0.69
CA GLU A 17 9.31 9.46 0.40
C GLU A 17 9.05 9.60 -1.11
N PRO A 18 8.13 8.80 -1.68
CA PRO A 18 7.68 8.99 -3.05
C PRO A 18 7.07 10.36 -3.28
N ASP A 19 7.50 11.02 -4.34
CA ASP A 19 7.06 12.37 -4.75
C ASP A 19 5.89 12.35 -5.75
N GLY A 20 5.29 11.18 -5.99
CA GLY A 20 4.29 10.96 -7.06
C GLY A 20 4.89 10.86 -8.46
N GLY A 21 6.22 10.84 -8.59
CA GLY A 21 6.93 10.75 -9.86
C GLY A 21 7.04 9.34 -10.43
N ALA A 22 7.15 9.25 -11.75
CA ALA A 22 7.33 8.00 -12.47
C ALA A 22 8.79 7.49 -12.40
N HIS A 23 9.17 6.92 -11.26
CA HIS A 23 10.56 6.47 -11.01
C HIS A 23 10.83 5.01 -11.39
N TRP A 24 9.79 4.20 -11.63
CA TRP A 24 9.93 2.75 -11.81
C TRP A 24 9.51 2.30 -13.20
N GLN A 25 10.32 1.42 -13.80
CA GLN A 25 10.04 0.83 -15.11
C GLN A 25 9.65 -0.65 -15.00
N CYS A 26 8.60 -1.04 -15.71
CA CYS A 26 8.08 -2.40 -15.72
C CYS A 26 8.84 -3.24 -16.75
N ARG A 27 8.73 -4.56 -16.64
CA ARG A 27 9.18 -5.52 -17.67
C ARG A 27 8.52 -5.31 -19.03
N CYS A 28 7.37 -4.65 -19.11
CA CYS A 28 6.74 -4.27 -20.38
C CYS A 28 7.22 -2.91 -20.93
N GLY A 29 8.13 -2.23 -20.24
CA GLY A 29 8.65 -0.90 -20.60
C GLY A 29 7.87 0.28 -20.03
N HIS A 30 6.67 0.07 -19.46
CA HIS A 30 5.87 1.13 -18.85
C HIS A 30 6.60 1.76 -17.65
N VAL A 31 6.64 3.09 -17.56
CA VAL A 31 7.24 3.83 -16.45
C VAL A 31 6.13 4.52 -15.66
N TRP A 32 6.07 4.32 -14.35
CA TRP A 32 4.98 4.83 -13.50
C TRP A 32 5.41 5.01 -12.05
N ASP A 33 4.56 5.66 -11.26
CA ASP A 33 4.65 5.62 -9.79
C ASP A 33 4.08 4.29 -9.29
N THR A 34 4.95 3.46 -8.72
CA THR A 34 4.59 2.13 -8.26
C THR A 34 3.55 2.17 -7.13
N PHE A 35 3.46 3.27 -6.37
CA PHE A 35 2.55 3.41 -5.24
C PHE A 35 1.11 3.76 -5.64
N GLU A 36 0.87 4.31 -6.84
CA GLU A 36 -0.49 4.56 -7.38
C GLU A 36 -1.33 3.27 -7.51
N THR A 37 -0.65 2.13 -7.62
CA THR A 37 -1.26 0.84 -7.99
C THR A 37 -0.81 -0.31 -7.09
N ALA A 38 -0.20 0.02 -5.95
CA ALA A 38 0.38 -0.96 -5.01
C ALA A 38 1.24 -2.02 -5.72
N GLY A 39 2.12 -1.56 -6.60
CA GLY A 39 3.09 -2.40 -7.33
C GLY A 39 2.53 -3.05 -8.59
N THR A 40 1.30 -2.77 -8.99
CA THR A 40 0.68 -3.39 -10.18
C THR A 40 0.83 -2.51 -11.41
N CYS A 41 1.58 -2.96 -12.41
CA CYS A 41 1.74 -2.18 -13.64
C CYS A 41 0.37 -1.90 -14.31
N PRO A 42 0.01 -0.64 -14.57
CA PRO A 42 -1.30 -0.30 -15.14
C PRO A 42 -1.46 -0.76 -16.61
N GLN A 43 -0.35 -1.01 -17.31
CA GLN A 43 -0.37 -1.42 -18.71
C GLN A 43 -0.45 -2.94 -18.91
N CYS A 44 0.32 -3.73 -18.15
CA CYS A 44 0.39 -5.19 -18.35
C CYS A 44 -0.11 -6.01 -17.15
N HIS A 45 -0.57 -5.33 -16.09
CA HIS A 45 -1.11 -5.93 -14.86
C HIS A 45 -0.16 -6.88 -14.11
N TYR A 46 1.14 -6.85 -14.44
CA TYR A 46 2.13 -7.56 -13.65
C TYR A 46 2.28 -6.90 -12.28
N ARG A 47 2.16 -7.69 -11.22
CA ARG A 47 2.30 -7.25 -9.82
C ARG A 47 3.73 -7.48 -9.33
N TRP A 48 4.44 -6.40 -9.07
CA TRP A 48 5.76 -6.41 -8.45
C TRP A 48 5.65 -6.72 -6.96
N ARG A 49 6.54 -7.59 -6.46
CA ARG A 49 6.65 -7.92 -5.04
C ARG A 49 7.76 -7.14 -4.33
N VAL A 50 8.59 -6.45 -5.09
CA VAL A 50 9.75 -5.69 -4.63
C VAL A 50 9.77 -4.34 -5.33
N THR A 51 10.31 -3.34 -4.63
CA THR A 51 10.51 -2.00 -5.14
C THR A 51 11.92 -1.54 -4.83
N THR A 52 12.58 -1.00 -5.86
CA THR A 52 13.92 -0.43 -5.72
C THR A 52 13.81 1.04 -5.37
N CYS A 53 14.46 1.49 -4.30
CA CYS A 53 14.50 2.90 -3.94
C CYS A 53 15.28 3.69 -5.01
N PRO A 54 14.71 4.75 -5.62
CA PRO A 54 15.37 5.46 -6.71
C PRO A 54 16.60 6.23 -6.18
N PRO A 55 17.78 6.11 -6.80
CA PRO A 55 19.00 6.76 -6.30
C PRO A 55 18.97 8.30 -6.45
N LYS A 56 18.10 8.82 -7.30
CA LYS A 56 17.85 10.25 -7.49
C LYS A 56 16.36 10.52 -7.24
N PRO A 57 15.98 11.63 -6.59
CA PRO A 57 16.83 12.74 -6.14
C PRO A 57 17.61 12.50 -4.83
N GLY A 58 17.39 11.40 -4.11
CA GLY A 58 18.10 11.17 -2.84
C GLY A 58 17.84 9.83 -2.16
N GLY A 59 17.32 8.83 -2.87
CA GLY A 59 17.12 7.50 -2.31
C GLY A 59 18.38 6.64 -2.33
N CYS A 60 18.31 5.47 -1.70
CA CYS A 60 19.48 4.64 -1.42
C CYS A 60 19.82 3.59 -2.49
N GLY A 61 18.98 3.39 -3.51
CA GLY A 61 19.20 2.33 -4.53
C GLY A 61 18.89 0.91 -4.06
N VAL A 62 18.55 0.71 -2.77
CA VAL A 62 18.29 -0.62 -2.21
C VAL A 62 16.93 -1.13 -2.66
N THR A 63 16.86 -2.41 -3.00
CA THR A 63 15.60 -3.10 -3.30
C THR A 63 15.07 -3.78 -2.04
N SER A 64 13.82 -3.51 -1.72
CA SER A 64 13.10 -4.08 -0.58
C SER A 64 11.78 -4.69 -1.04
N PRO A 65 11.19 -5.60 -0.26
CA PRO A 65 9.80 -6.01 -0.44
C PRO A 65 8.88 -4.79 -0.57
N HIS A 66 7.95 -4.81 -1.52
CA HIS A 66 7.07 -3.66 -1.77
C HIS A 66 6.19 -3.34 -0.56
N ILE A 67 5.82 -4.37 0.22
CA ILE A 67 5.01 -4.20 1.44
C ILE A 67 5.77 -3.43 2.53
N ASP A 68 7.10 -3.54 2.60
CA ASP A 68 7.92 -2.87 3.62
C ASP A 68 7.99 -1.34 3.43
N TRP A 69 7.48 -0.83 2.31
CA TRP A 69 7.35 0.61 2.08
C TRP A 69 6.14 1.23 2.77
N TYR A 70 5.17 0.41 3.20
CA TYR A 70 3.95 0.85 3.86
C TYR A 70 4.10 0.73 5.37
N HIS A 71 4.10 1.86 6.05
CA HIS A 71 4.26 1.98 7.50
C HIS A 71 2.93 2.32 8.15
N GLY A 72 2.74 1.87 9.39
CA GLY A 72 1.47 2.04 10.11
C GLY A 72 0.39 1.00 9.76
N LEU A 73 0.73 -0.04 8.98
CA LEU A 73 -0.21 -1.13 8.66
C LEU A 73 -0.73 -1.84 9.92
N ASP A 74 0.10 -2.01 10.96
CA ASP A 74 -0.29 -2.68 12.20
C ASP A 74 -1.44 -1.95 12.92
N ALA A 75 -1.38 -0.62 12.96
CA ALA A 75 -2.41 0.21 13.57
C ALA A 75 -3.74 0.10 12.80
N LEU A 76 -3.69 0.12 11.47
CA LEU A 76 -4.87 -0.08 10.63
C LEU A 76 -5.46 -1.48 10.81
N VAL A 77 -4.61 -2.52 10.90
CA VAL A 77 -5.07 -3.89 11.11
C VAL A 77 -5.78 -4.02 12.45
N GLU A 78 -5.24 -3.45 13.52
CA GLU A 78 -5.87 -3.47 14.84
C GLU A 78 -7.26 -2.81 14.80
N GLU A 79 -7.37 -1.63 14.18
CA GLU A 79 -8.64 -0.92 14.03
C GLU A 79 -9.67 -1.75 13.24
N LEU A 80 -9.26 -2.39 12.14
CA LEU A 80 -10.14 -3.24 11.34
C LEU A 80 -10.58 -4.50 12.09
N VAL A 81 -9.70 -5.10 12.89
CA VAL A 81 -10.02 -6.26 13.73
C VAL A 81 -11.03 -5.87 14.80
N GLU A 82 -10.82 -4.75 15.50
CA GLU A 82 -11.78 -4.22 16.46
C GLU A 82 -13.13 -3.97 15.78
N ALA A 83 -13.17 -3.30 14.64
CA ALA A 83 -14.41 -3.04 13.91
C ALA A 83 -15.15 -4.33 13.50
N ALA A 84 -14.42 -5.34 13.02
CA ALA A 84 -15.00 -6.63 12.64
C ALA A 84 -15.59 -7.40 13.83
N LEU A 85 -14.94 -7.35 15.00
CA LEU A 85 -15.42 -7.99 16.22
C LEU A 85 -16.66 -7.31 16.80
N HIS A 86 -16.80 -6.00 16.62
CA HIS A 86 -17.93 -5.21 17.12
C HIS A 86 -19.06 -5.01 16.09
N ALA A 87 -18.92 -5.53 14.88
CA ALA A 87 -19.94 -5.44 13.85
C ALA A 87 -21.20 -6.25 14.25
N PRO A 88 -22.40 -5.66 14.25
CA PRO A 88 -23.62 -6.39 14.60
C PRO A 88 -23.94 -7.45 13.53
N ALA A 89 -24.30 -8.66 13.98
CA ALA A 89 -24.59 -9.83 13.14
C ALA A 89 -25.85 -9.72 12.25
N ALA A 90 -26.44 -8.53 12.07
CA ALA A 90 -27.75 -8.33 11.45
C ALA A 90 -27.77 -8.47 9.91
N VAL A 91 -26.64 -8.71 9.24
CA VAL A 91 -26.55 -8.86 7.77
C VAL A 91 -26.81 -10.31 7.31
N CYS A 92 -27.71 -11.06 7.95
CA CYS A 92 -28.02 -12.45 7.53
C CYS A 92 -29.51 -12.84 7.50
N CYS A 93 -30.46 -11.95 7.75
CA CYS A 93 -31.88 -12.26 7.57
C CYS A 93 -32.56 -11.22 6.67
N PRO A 94 -32.95 -11.55 5.42
CA PRO A 94 -33.91 -10.71 4.71
C PRO A 94 -35.25 -10.82 5.45
N GLN A 95 -35.75 -9.71 6.01
CA GLN A 95 -37.12 -9.68 6.51
C GLN A 95 -38.08 -9.91 5.34
N HIS A 96 -38.70 -11.09 5.31
CA HIS A 96 -39.85 -11.39 4.47
C HIS A 96 -41.09 -10.89 5.21
N GLU A 97 -41.57 -9.69 4.87
CA GLU A 97 -42.81 -9.13 5.39
C GLU A 97 -44.00 -9.64 4.53
N SER A 98 -45.04 -10.16 5.19
CA SER A 98 -46.33 -10.57 4.62
C SER A 98 -47.45 -9.71 5.17
#